data_AF-A0A9W8HV38-F1
#
_entry.id   AF-A0A9W8HV38-F1
#
_cell.length_a   1.000
_cell.length_b   1.000
_cell.length_c   1.000
_cell.angle_alpha   90.00
_cell.angle_beta   90.00
_cell.angle_gamma   90.00
#
_symmetry.space_group_name_H-M   'P 1'
#
loop_
_entity.id
_entity.type
_entity.pdbx_description
1 polymer ?
#
loop_
_entity_poly.entity_id
_entity_poly.type
_entity_poly.pdbx_seq_one_letter_code
_entity_poly.pdbx_strand_id
1 'polypeptide(L)'
;MLYIPFFSRLSLAEYQGMLIAALFFVVEKLLRVFLLVVPVELIVDRLPDWVLTRLHVPYLFGADREAESELLDDFNSFAEIMNHWNYPHEDHLVYTSDGFILGTHRITGKRKFASAAVSESNSDTGLSLRNKDPTSTKPVVLFWHGFMLNSECFVCHPDWINILP
;
A
#
# COMPACT_ATOMS: atom_id res chain seq x y z
N MET A 1 51.73 -27.61 -30.17
CA MET A 1 51.28 -26.58 -29.22
C MET A 1 50.09 -25.87 -29.83
N LEU A 2 48.94 -25.91 -29.16
CA LEU A 2 47.66 -25.48 -29.73
C LEU A 2 47.54 -23.95 -29.58
N TYR A 3 47.83 -23.24 -30.68
CA TYR A 3 47.69 -21.78 -30.76
C TYR A 3 46.22 -21.44 -30.98
N ILE A 4 45.51 -21.11 -29.90
CA ILE A 4 44.12 -20.66 -29.97
C ILE A 4 44.14 -19.15 -30.27
N PRO A 5 43.72 -18.69 -31.45
CA PRO A 5 43.96 -17.33 -31.95
C PRO A 5 43.19 -16.22 -31.22
N PHE A 6 42.34 -16.57 -30.25
CA PHE A 6 41.65 -15.61 -29.38
C PHE A 6 42.56 -15.00 -28.31
N PHE A 7 43.58 -15.74 -27.83
CA PHE A 7 44.34 -15.33 -26.64
C PHE A 7 45.24 -14.10 -26.83
N SER A 8 45.57 -13.75 -28.08
CA SER A 8 46.64 -12.78 -28.38
C SER A 8 46.16 -11.34 -28.64
N ARG A 9 44.86 -11.06 -28.61
CA ARG A 9 44.31 -9.73 -29.00
C ARG A 9 43.67 -8.91 -27.88
N LEU A 10 43.35 -9.51 -26.75
CA LEU A 10 42.72 -8.82 -25.62
C LEU A 10 43.76 -8.43 -24.57
N SER A 11 43.59 -7.23 -24.00
CA SER A 11 44.30 -6.79 -22.81
C SER A 11 43.92 -7.64 -21.59
N LEU A 12 44.83 -7.74 -20.61
CA LEU A 12 44.60 -8.50 -19.37
C LEU A 12 43.30 -8.06 -18.64
N ALA A 13 42.97 -6.77 -18.71
CA ALA A 13 41.78 -6.20 -18.12
C ALA A 13 40.49 -6.72 -18.79
N GLU A 14 40.50 -6.93 -20.10
CA GLU A 14 39.33 -7.44 -20.84
C GLU A 14 39.08 -8.93 -20.52
N TYR A 15 40.13 -9.71 -20.31
CA TYR A 15 39.99 -11.09 -19.79
C TYR A 15 39.38 -11.13 -18.40
N GLN A 16 39.82 -10.24 -17.50
CA GLN A 16 39.25 -10.14 -16.16
C GLN A 16 37.77 -9.76 -16.22
N GLY A 17 37.40 -8.80 -17.05
CA GLY A 17 36.00 -8.39 -17.25
C GLY A 17 35.13 -9.55 -17.76
N MET A 18 35.60 -10.30 -18.76
CA MET A 18 34.88 -11.46 -19.29
C MET A 18 34.74 -12.58 -18.25
N LEU A 19 35.78 -12.84 -17.46
CA LEU A 19 35.74 -13.85 -16.39
C LEU A 19 34.74 -13.44 -15.29
N ILE A 20 34.78 -12.18 -14.86
CA ILE A 20 33.85 -11.65 -13.85
C ILE A 20 32.41 -11.75 -14.38
N ALA A 21 32.15 -11.34 -15.63
CA ALA A 21 30.82 -11.44 -16.23
C ALA A 21 30.34 -12.90 -16.31
N ALA A 22 31.19 -13.83 -16.75
CA ALA A 22 30.88 -15.25 -16.79
C ALA A 22 30.58 -15.81 -15.38
N LEU A 23 31.33 -15.38 -14.36
CA LEU A 23 31.08 -15.73 -12.96
C LEU A 23 29.71 -15.22 -12.49
N PHE A 24 29.37 -13.96 -12.77
CA PHE A 24 28.07 -13.39 -12.42
C PHE A 24 26.91 -14.15 -13.04
N PHE A 25 27.01 -14.56 -14.31
CA PHE A 25 25.97 -15.38 -14.94
C PHE A 25 25.82 -16.74 -14.27
N VAL A 26 26.92 -17.42 -13.92
CA VAL A 26 26.86 -18.72 -13.22
C VAL A 26 26.24 -18.54 -11.83
N VAL A 27 26.66 -17.53 -11.08
CA VAL A 27 26.12 -17.21 -9.75
C VAL A 27 24.63 -16.88 -9.83
N GLU A 28 24.20 -16.07 -10.80
CA GLU A 28 22.78 -15.76 -11.01
C GLU A 28 21.95 -17.03 -11.27
N LYS A 29 22.44 -17.94 -12.13
CA LYS A 29 21.73 -19.19 -12.42
C LYS A 29 21.69 -20.12 -11.21
N LEU A 30 22.78 -20.23 -10.46
CA LEU A 30 22.81 -21.00 -9.22
C LEU A 30 21.84 -20.42 -8.19
N LEU A 31 21.80 -19.10 -8.03
CA LEU A 31 20.88 -18.43 -7.12
C LEU A 31 19.42 -18.64 -7.54
N ARG A 32 19.12 -18.56 -8.85
CA ARG A 32 17.77 -18.81 -9.37
C ARG A 32 17.32 -20.27 -9.17
N VAL A 33 18.21 -21.24 -9.38
CA VAL A 33 17.92 -22.66 -9.11
C VAL A 33 17.76 -22.91 -7.61
N PHE A 34 18.61 -22.32 -6.78
CA PHE A 34 18.53 -22.39 -5.33
C PHE A 34 17.20 -21.82 -4.80
N LEU A 35 16.79 -20.64 -5.26
CA LEU A 35 15.50 -20.02 -4.92
C LEU A 35 14.28 -20.77 -5.49
N LEU A 36 14.47 -21.64 -6.49
CA LEU A 36 13.40 -22.49 -7.00
C LEU A 36 13.21 -23.74 -6.13
N VAL A 37 14.31 -24.32 -5.62
CA VAL A 37 14.28 -25.51 -4.76
C VAL A 37 13.88 -25.16 -3.32
N VAL A 38 14.28 -23.98 -2.84
CA VAL A 38 13.96 -23.53 -1.49
C VAL A 38 12.78 -22.55 -1.57
N PRO A 39 11.59 -22.91 -1.06
CA PRO A 39 10.47 -21.98 -0.99
C PRO A 39 10.88 -20.78 -0.12
N VAL A 40 10.54 -19.58 -0.59
CA VAL A 40 10.95 -18.31 0.03
C VAL A 40 10.57 -18.27 1.51
N GLU A 41 9.45 -18.88 1.88
CA GLU A 41 8.92 -19.01 3.25
C GLU A 41 9.96 -19.53 4.26
N LEU A 42 10.69 -20.62 3.94
CA LEU A 42 11.66 -21.24 4.85
C LEU A 42 12.92 -20.40 5.10
N ILE A 43 13.28 -19.55 4.14
CA ILE A 43 14.46 -18.67 4.23
C ILE A 43 14.15 -17.52 5.19
N VAL A 44 12.91 -17.04 5.17
CA VAL A 44 12.46 -15.86 5.89
C VAL A 44 12.39 -16.14 7.38
N ASP A 45 11.86 -17.30 7.78
CA ASP A 45 11.80 -17.73 9.18
C ASP A 45 13.18 -17.87 9.85
N ARG A 46 14.23 -18.04 9.04
CA ARG A 46 15.59 -18.32 9.52
C ARG A 46 16.54 -17.14 9.39
N LEU A 47 16.16 -16.08 8.67
CA LEU A 47 16.96 -14.87 8.56
C LEU A 47 16.63 -13.90 9.70
N PRO A 48 17.63 -13.21 10.26
CA PRO A 48 17.40 -12.21 11.30
C PRO A 48 16.82 -10.91 10.71
N ASP A 49 15.91 -10.26 11.46
CA ASP A 49 15.10 -9.11 11.02
C ASP A 49 15.91 -7.95 10.42
N TRP A 50 17.15 -7.74 10.88
CA TRP A 50 18.03 -6.68 10.37
C TRP A 50 18.45 -6.89 8.90
N VAL A 51 18.53 -8.15 8.44
CA VAL A 51 18.88 -8.47 7.05
C VAL A 51 17.68 -8.25 6.13
N LEU A 52 16.50 -8.72 6.54
CA LEU A 52 15.27 -8.52 5.77
C LEU A 52 14.89 -7.04 5.65
N THR A 53 15.05 -6.27 6.73
CA THR A 53 14.80 -4.82 6.72
C THR A 53 15.76 -4.09 5.77
N ARG A 54 17.03 -4.53 5.70
CA ARG A 54 18.04 -3.95 4.82
C ARG A 54 17.86 -4.32 3.35
N LEU A 55 17.29 -5.49 3.07
CA LEU A 55 16.96 -5.94 1.72
C LEU A 55 15.64 -5.36 1.20
N HIS A 56 14.92 -4.56 2.02
CA HIS A 56 13.65 -3.92 1.67
C HIS A 56 12.70 -4.91 0.97
N VAL A 57 12.42 -6.04 1.63
CA VAL A 57 11.48 -7.04 1.12
C VAL A 57 10.12 -6.83 1.81
N PRO A 58 9.28 -5.88 1.35
CA PRO A 58 8.03 -5.50 2.02
C PRO A 58 6.99 -6.63 2.01
N TYR A 59 7.18 -7.64 1.15
CA TYR A 59 6.26 -8.76 1.00
C TYR A 59 6.27 -9.72 2.21
N LEU A 60 7.35 -9.76 2.99
CA LEU A 60 7.55 -10.79 4.03
C LEU A 60 7.23 -10.32 5.45
N PHE A 61 7.27 -9.02 5.71
CA PHE A 61 6.81 -8.42 6.97
C PHE A 61 5.32 -8.05 6.92
N GLY A 62 4.57 -8.66 6.02
CA GLY A 62 3.14 -8.43 5.82
C GLY A 62 2.23 -9.12 6.85
N ALA A 63 2.75 -9.73 7.92
CA ALA A 63 1.93 -10.47 8.89
C ALA A 63 0.83 -9.59 9.51
N ASP A 64 1.11 -8.32 9.81
CA ASP A 64 0.08 -7.37 10.27
C ASP A 64 -0.89 -6.99 9.13
N ARG A 65 -0.43 -7.00 7.87
CA ARG A 65 -1.23 -6.68 6.69
C ARG A 65 -2.20 -7.81 6.32
N GLU A 66 -1.80 -9.07 6.48
CA GLU A 66 -2.66 -10.23 6.24
C GLU A 66 -3.81 -10.25 7.26
N ALA A 67 -3.50 -10.03 8.54
CA ALA A 67 -4.52 -9.94 9.58
C ALA A 67 -5.50 -8.77 9.37
N GLU A 68 -5.02 -7.59 8.97
CA GLU A 68 -5.90 -6.44 8.65
C GLU A 68 -6.69 -6.64 7.36
N SER A 69 -6.15 -7.36 6.37
CA SER A 69 -6.86 -7.69 5.12
C SER A 69 -7.97 -8.71 5.37
N GLU A 70 -7.71 -9.73 6.21
CA GLU A 70 -8.72 -10.70 6.65
C GLU A 70 -9.87 -10.03 7.43
N LEU A 71 -9.58 -8.98 8.22
CA LEU A 71 -10.62 -8.19 8.88
C LEU A 71 -11.45 -7.38 7.89
N LEU A 72 -10.85 -6.91 6.80
CA LEU A 72 -11.57 -6.16 5.77
C LEU A 72 -12.49 -7.05 4.92
N ASP A 73 -12.12 -8.31 4.71
CA ASP A 73 -12.93 -9.30 3.98
C ASP A 73 -14.26 -9.63 4.69
N ASP A 74 -14.37 -9.40 6.01
CA ASP A 74 -15.62 -9.63 6.77
C ASP A 74 -16.63 -8.47 6.63
N PHE A 75 -16.19 -7.28 6.20
CA PHE A 75 -17.10 -6.14 6.03
C PHE A 75 -17.92 -6.27 4.75
N ASN A 76 -19.24 -6.23 4.90
CA ASN A 76 -20.19 -6.40 3.80
C ASN A 76 -20.83 -5.07 3.36
N SER A 77 -20.49 -3.96 4.02
CA SER A 77 -21.08 -2.65 3.75
C SER A 77 -20.13 -1.50 4.10
N PHE A 78 -20.19 -0.43 3.30
CA PHE A 78 -19.56 0.87 3.59
C PHE A 78 -19.77 1.34 5.04
N ALA A 79 -20.97 1.18 5.58
CA ALA A 79 -21.29 1.61 6.94
C ALA A 79 -20.49 0.85 8.01
N GLU A 80 -20.26 -0.45 7.79
CA GLU A 80 -19.48 -1.30 8.69
C GLU A 80 -18.01 -0.88 8.69
N ILE A 81 -17.43 -0.65 7.52
CA ILE A 81 -16.06 -0.15 7.35
C ILE A 81 -15.91 1.19 8.09
N MET A 82 -16.84 2.13 7.90
CA MET A 82 -16.79 3.44 8.57
C MET A 82 -16.93 3.34 10.09
N ASN A 83 -17.79 2.45 10.59
CA ASN A 83 -17.96 2.21 12.02
C ASN A 83 -16.71 1.59 12.64
N HIS A 84 -16.10 0.61 11.96
CA HIS A 84 -14.85 -0.01 12.39
C HIS A 84 -13.73 1.03 12.55
N TRP A 85 -13.58 1.91 11.56
CA TRP A 85 -12.59 2.99 11.60
C TRP A 85 -13.04 4.21 12.42
N ASN A 86 -14.25 4.22 12.95
CA ASN A 86 -14.81 5.30 13.77
C ASN A 86 -14.91 6.66 13.05
N TYR A 87 -15.25 6.63 11.76
CA TYR A 87 -15.55 7.83 10.96
C TYR A 87 -17.06 8.14 10.97
N PRO A 88 -17.46 9.42 11.11
CA PRO A 88 -18.86 9.78 11.01
C PRO A 88 -19.31 9.74 9.54
N HIS A 89 -20.33 8.93 9.25
CA HIS A 89 -20.89 8.76 7.91
C HIS A 89 -22.40 9.01 7.86
N GLU A 90 -22.89 9.34 6.66
CA GLU A 90 -24.30 9.54 6.31
C GLU A 90 -24.59 8.85 4.98
N ASP A 91 -25.77 8.24 4.86
CA ASP A 91 -26.27 7.62 3.63
C ASP A 91 -27.42 8.46 3.06
N HIS A 92 -27.40 8.68 1.75
CA HIS A 92 -28.40 9.49 1.04
C HIS A 92 -28.92 8.76 -0.19
N LEU A 93 -30.24 8.86 -0.41
CA LEU A 93 -30.89 8.36 -1.62
C LEU A 93 -31.14 9.53 -2.59
N VAL A 94 -30.62 9.41 -3.80
CA VAL A 94 -30.74 10.43 -4.85
C VAL A 94 -31.57 9.88 -6.01
N TYR A 95 -32.65 10.57 -6.34
CA TYR A 95 -33.52 10.22 -7.46
C TYR A 95 -33.04 10.91 -8.72
N THR A 96 -32.77 10.13 -9.77
CA THR A 96 -32.40 10.67 -11.07
C THR A 96 -33.65 10.97 -11.90
N SER A 97 -33.53 11.86 -12.88
CA SER A 97 -34.65 12.26 -13.74
C SER A 97 -35.21 11.13 -14.60
N ASP A 98 -34.38 10.11 -14.89
CA ASP A 98 -34.72 8.90 -15.63
C ASP A 98 -35.26 7.77 -14.71
N GLY A 99 -35.45 8.04 -13.42
CA GLY A 99 -36.18 7.16 -12.51
C GLY A 99 -35.32 6.12 -11.77
N PHE A 100 -33.99 6.25 -11.81
CA PHE A 100 -33.11 5.45 -10.95
C PHE A 100 -32.98 6.06 -9.55
N ILE A 101 -32.68 5.20 -8.59
CA ILE A 101 -32.39 5.59 -7.20
C ILE A 101 -30.93 5.25 -6.93
N LEU A 102 -30.12 6.27 -6.65
CA LEU A 102 -28.71 6.12 -6.34
C LEU A 102 -28.52 6.19 -4.82
N GLY A 103 -27.87 5.20 -4.25
CA GLY A 103 -27.31 5.29 -2.90
C GLY A 103 -25.99 6.03 -2.94
N THR A 104 -25.88 7.12 -2.19
CA THR A 104 -24.65 7.90 -2.07
C THR A 104 -24.23 7.98 -0.61
N HIS A 105 -22.93 7.90 -0.37
CA HIS A 105 -22.35 7.88 0.97
C HIS A 105 -21.52 9.14 1.21
N ARG A 106 -21.58 9.67 2.43
CA ARG A 106 -20.87 10.89 2.80
C ARG A 106 -20.12 10.71 4.11
N ILE A 107 -18.83 11.05 4.12
CA ILE A 107 -18.03 11.19 5.34
C ILE A 107 -18.09 12.65 5.78
N THR A 108 -18.63 12.91 6.97
CA THR A 108 -18.97 14.29 7.40
C THR A 108 -17.83 15.00 8.13
N GLY A 109 -16.83 14.27 8.59
CA GLY A 109 -15.76 14.81 9.43
C GLY A 109 -14.59 13.87 9.67
N LYS A 110 -13.66 14.35 10.50
CA LYS A 110 -12.46 13.60 10.90
C LYS A 110 -12.84 12.39 11.76
N ARG A 111 -11.94 11.40 11.80
CA ARG A 111 -12.02 10.23 12.68
C ARG A 111 -12.25 10.64 14.13
N LYS A 112 -13.18 9.98 14.81
CA LYS A 112 -13.38 10.16 16.26
C LYS A 112 -12.38 9.25 16.99
N PHE A 113 -11.33 9.79 17.58
CA PHE A 113 -10.46 9.00 18.46
C PHE A 113 -11.13 8.82 19.82
N ALA A 114 -11.11 7.60 20.36
CA ALA A 114 -11.70 7.24 21.65
C ALA A 114 -10.89 7.73 22.87
N SER A 115 -10.00 8.72 22.71
CA SER A 115 -9.37 9.37 23.84
C SER A 115 -10.40 10.29 24.51
N ALA A 116 -11.08 9.74 25.50
CA ALA A 116 -11.76 10.50 26.53
C ALA A 116 -10.79 11.57 27.08
N ALA A 117 -11.29 12.81 27.20
CA ALA A 117 -10.62 13.95 27.84
C ALA A 117 -9.51 14.68 27.07
N VAL A 118 -9.80 15.19 25.87
CA VAL A 118 -9.37 16.56 25.52
C VAL A 118 -10.49 17.25 24.78
N SER A 119 -11.16 18.15 25.50
CA SER A 119 -12.09 19.14 24.95
C SER A 119 -11.51 19.83 23.73
N GLU A 120 -12.37 20.08 22.74
CA GLU A 120 -12.35 21.24 21.85
C GLU A 120 -11.02 22.00 21.81
N SER A 121 -10.08 21.55 20.99
CA SER A 121 -9.18 22.49 20.34
C SER A 121 -8.93 22.04 18.91
N ASN A 122 -9.29 22.93 17.99
CA ASN A 122 -8.92 22.87 16.59
C ASN A 122 -7.40 22.60 16.50
N SER A 123 -6.99 21.37 16.26
CA SER A 123 -5.74 21.11 15.55
C SER A 123 -6.08 21.12 14.06
N ASP A 124 -6.18 22.36 13.56
CA ASP A 124 -5.97 22.71 12.17
C ASP A 124 -4.60 22.15 11.76
N THR A 125 -4.60 21.09 10.96
CA THR A 125 -3.44 20.74 10.15
C THR A 125 -3.29 21.82 9.07
N GLY A 126 -2.64 22.93 9.45
CA GLY A 126 -1.74 23.69 8.58
C GLY A 126 -2.27 24.42 7.34
N LEU A 127 -3.59 24.54 7.09
CA LEU A 127 -4.10 25.25 5.90
C LEU A 127 -5.32 26.19 6.12
N SER A 128 -5.70 26.46 7.37
CA SER A 128 -6.91 27.25 7.67
C SER A 128 -6.67 28.40 8.64
N LEU A 129 -5.82 29.37 8.25
CA LEU A 129 -5.87 30.75 8.78
C LEU A 129 -7.09 31.50 8.23
N ARG A 130 -8.30 30.95 8.39
CA ARG A 130 -9.52 31.65 7.99
C ARG A 130 -10.51 31.63 9.13
N ASN A 131 -10.77 32.82 9.68
CA ASN A 131 -11.82 33.10 10.65
C ASN A 131 -13.05 32.24 10.33
N LYS A 132 -13.42 31.38 11.27
CA LYS A 132 -14.57 30.49 11.18
C LYS A 132 -15.82 31.34 11.31
N ASP A 133 -16.26 31.91 10.20
CA ASP A 133 -17.62 32.45 10.09
C ASP A 133 -18.61 31.34 10.47
N PRO A 134 -19.68 31.64 11.21
CA PRO A 134 -20.72 30.67 11.56
C PRO A 134 -21.46 30.11 10.34
N THR A 135 -21.19 30.64 9.14
CA THR A 135 -21.68 30.21 7.82
C THR A 135 -20.65 29.43 7.00
N SER A 136 -19.45 29.18 7.54
CA SER A 136 -18.35 28.52 6.80
C SER A 136 -18.62 27.03 6.63
N THR A 137 -19.26 26.68 5.51
CA THR A 137 -19.47 25.30 5.06
C THR A 137 -18.13 24.67 4.70
N LYS A 138 -17.88 23.46 5.20
CA LYS A 138 -16.69 22.68 4.83
C LYS A 138 -16.62 22.50 3.30
N PRO A 139 -15.43 22.59 2.67
CA PRO A 139 -15.30 22.31 1.24
C PRO A 139 -15.75 20.88 0.97
N VAL A 140 -16.53 20.70 -0.11
CA VAL A 140 -17.09 19.40 -0.49
C VAL A 140 -16.22 18.80 -1.58
N VAL A 141 -15.83 17.54 -1.38
CA VAL A 141 -15.10 16.74 -2.38
C VAL A 141 -16.00 15.58 -2.77
N LEU A 142 -16.16 15.36 -4.08
CA LEU A 142 -16.93 14.26 -4.64
C LEU A 142 -15.97 13.21 -5.19
N PHE A 143 -16.13 11.96 -4.74
CA PHE A 143 -15.44 10.80 -5.30
C PHE A 143 -16.41 10.00 -6.17
N TRP A 144 -15.91 9.52 -7.30
CA TRP A 144 -16.69 8.73 -8.25
C TRP A 144 -15.92 7.47 -8.63
N HIS A 145 -16.51 6.30 -8.40
CA HIS A 145 -15.85 5.02 -8.65
C HIS A 145 -15.82 4.67 -10.14
N GLY A 146 -14.97 3.71 -10.51
CA GLY A 146 -14.88 3.18 -11.87
C GLY A 146 -16.00 2.22 -12.25
N PHE A 147 -15.80 1.54 -13.38
CA PHE A 147 -16.68 0.49 -13.88
C PHE A 147 -16.66 -0.74 -12.98
N MET A 148 -17.84 -1.32 -12.70
CA MET A 148 -18.03 -2.50 -11.83
C MET A 148 -17.45 -2.35 -10.40
N LEU A 149 -17.44 -1.13 -9.87
CA LEU A 149 -17.04 -0.83 -8.50
C LEU A 149 -18.19 -0.16 -7.73
N ASN A 150 -18.06 -0.10 -6.41
CA ASN A 150 -18.95 0.59 -5.48
C ASN A 150 -18.17 1.66 -4.68
N SER A 151 -18.85 2.37 -3.77
CA SER A 151 -18.22 3.43 -2.96
C SER A 151 -17.17 2.93 -1.98
N GLU A 152 -17.12 1.63 -1.69
CA GLU A 152 -16.20 1.02 -0.74
C GLU A 152 -14.75 1.03 -1.24
N CYS A 153 -14.54 1.12 -2.56
CA CYS A 153 -13.20 1.14 -3.15
C CYS A 153 -12.31 2.28 -2.64
N PHE A 154 -12.90 3.36 -2.12
CA PHE A 154 -12.18 4.50 -1.56
C PHE A 154 -11.80 4.34 -0.08
N VAL A 155 -12.36 3.33 0.59
CA VAL A 155 -12.24 3.16 2.05
C VAL A 155 -11.76 1.77 2.45
N CYS A 156 -11.70 0.81 1.52
CA CYS A 156 -11.29 -0.57 1.75
C CYS A 156 -9.76 -0.79 1.76
N HIS A 157 -8.95 0.25 1.96
CA HIS A 157 -7.49 0.06 2.02
C HIS A 157 -7.09 -0.37 3.45
N PRO A 158 -6.24 -1.39 3.63
CA PRO A 158 -5.81 -1.87 4.95
C PRO A 158 -4.88 -0.88 5.66
N ASP A 159 -3.99 -0.22 4.91
CA ASP A 159 -2.97 0.66 5.51
C ASP A 159 -3.59 2.01 5.92
N TRP A 160 -4.17 2.11 7.12
CA TRP A 160 -4.76 3.35 7.65
C TRP A 160 -3.78 4.55 7.67
N ILE A 161 -2.48 4.29 7.70
CA ILE A 161 -1.40 5.29 7.68
C ILE A 161 -1.28 6.01 6.32
N ASN A 162 -1.81 5.42 5.24
CA ASN A 162 -1.76 5.97 3.89
C ASN A 162 -3.13 6.41 3.35
N ILE A 163 -4.19 6.35 4.17
CA ILE A 163 -5.54 6.72 3.74
C ILE A 163 -5.81 8.16 4.16
N LEU A 164 -5.73 9.04 3.16
CA LEU A 164 -5.95 10.49 3.22
C LEU A 164 -4.82 11.26 3.93
N PRO A 165 -4.25 12.30 3.29
CA PRO A 165 -3.31 13.22 3.95
C PRO A 165 -3.98 14.06 5.05
#